data_AF-A0A3B8V9G5-F1
#
_entry.id   AF-A0A3B8V9G5-F1
#
_cell.length_a   1.000
_cell.length_b   1.000
_cell.length_c   1.000
_cell.angle_alpha   90.00
_cell.angle_beta   90.00
_cell.angle_gamma   90.00
#
_symmetry.space_group_name_H-M   'P 1'
#
loop_
_entity.id
_entity.type
_entity.pdbx_description
1 polymer ?
#
loop_
_entity_poly.entity_id
_entity_poly.type
_entity_poly.pdbx_seq_one_letter_code
_entity_poly.pdbx_strand_id
1 'polypeptide(L)' 'MPSKTIVELFKELVLIQGTSLKEHQVADFVRKFLADKPFRIVEDDAGKQLGGTTGNLIIIPDHTDFSN' A
#
# COMPACT_ATOMS: atom_id res chain seq x y z
N MET A 1 0.29 5.25 20.55
CA MET A 1 1.22 6.20 19.88
C MET A 1 0.40 7.37 19.35
N PRO A 2 0.86 8.61 19.43
CA PRO A 2 0.18 9.72 18.77
C PRO A 2 0.08 9.46 17.26
N SER A 3 -1.06 9.78 16.66
CA SER A 3 -1.23 9.61 15.21
C SER A 3 -0.26 10.55 14.47
N LYS A 4 0.44 10.03 13.46
CA LYS A 4 1.25 10.87 12.57
C LYS A 4 0.36 11.92 11.91
N THR A 5 0.85 13.15 11.83
CA THR A 5 0.22 14.15 10.98
C THR A 5 0.34 13.76 9.51
N ILE A 6 -0.54 14.27 8.67
CA ILE A 6 -0.47 14.05 7.22
C ILE A 6 0.87 14.54 6.64
N VAL A 7 1.44 15.60 7.21
CA VAL A 7 2.74 16.17 6.77
C VAL A 7 3.89 15.23 7.12
N GLU A 8 3.90 14.64 8.31
CA GLU A 8 4.92 13.65 8.70
C GLU A 8 4.82 12.39 7.85
N LEU A 9 3.60 11.89 7.62
CA LEU A 9 3.38 10.74 6.74
C LEU A 9 3.85 11.03 5.31
N PHE A 10 3.54 12.22 4.79
CA PHE A 10 4.01 12.63 3.47
C PHE A 10 5.54 12.68 3.39
N LYS A 11 6.21 13.26 4.38
CA LYS A 11 7.68 13.33 4.45
C LYS A 11 8.32 11.94 4.42
N GLU A 12 7.74 10.96 5.08
CA GLU A 12 8.23 9.58 5.04
C GLU A 12 8.03 8.94 3.66
N LEU A 13 6.87 9.15 3.05
CA LEU A 13 6.55 8.60 1.74
C LEU A 13 7.46 9.12 0.62
N VAL A 14 7.75 10.42 0.59
CA VAL A 14 8.58 11.03 -0.47
C VAL A 14 10.06 10.62 -0.41
N LEU A 15 10.51 10.02 0.69
CA LEU A 15 11.87 9.49 0.82
C LEU A 15 12.02 8.09 0.21
N ILE A 16 10.92 7.41 -0.10
CA ILE A 16 10.91 6.07 -0.69
C ILE A 16 11.14 6.18 -2.19
N GLN A 17 12.01 5.33 -2.74
CA GLN A 17 12.25 5.28 -4.19
C GLN A 17 11.03 4.66 -4.89
N GLY A 18 10.11 5.50 -5.36
CA GLY A 18 8.93 5.11 -6.15
C GLY A 18 9.16 5.19 -7.66
N THR A 19 10.29 4.68 -8.16
CA THR A 19 10.54 4.68 -9.61
C THR A 19 9.53 3.78 -10.31
N SER A 20 9.02 4.21 -11.46
CA SER A 20 8.08 3.40 -12.26
C SER A 20 8.63 1.99 -12.55
N LEU A 21 7.76 0.99 -12.43
CA LEU A 21 8.04 -0.44 -12.54
C LEU A 21 8.91 -1.01 -11.40
N LYS A 22 9.24 -0.22 -10.38
CA LYS A 22 10.06 -0.60 -9.22
C LYS A 22 9.39 -0.25 -7.88
N GLU A 23 8.07 -0.29 -7.83
CA GLU A 23 7.24 0.21 -6.73
C GLU A 23 7.30 -0.64 -5.44
N HIS A 24 8.04 -1.74 -5.40
CA HIS A 24 8.06 -2.68 -4.27
C HIS A 24 8.35 -2.01 -2.92
N GLN A 25 9.26 -1.03 -2.87
CA GLN A 25 9.57 -0.33 -1.61
C GLN A 25 8.37 0.49 -1.08
N VAL A 26 7.59 1.08 -2.00
CA VAL A 26 6.37 1.81 -1.66
C VAL A 26 5.31 0.81 -1.20
N ALA A 27 5.17 -0.32 -1.89
CA ALA A 27 4.25 -1.37 -1.50
C ALA A 27 4.56 -1.95 -0.11
N ASP A 28 5.84 -2.23 0.17
CA ASP A 28 6.30 -2.71 1.48
C ASP A 28 6.00 -1.71 2.59
N PHE A 29 6.19 -0.41 2.34
CA PHE A 29 5.80 0.63 3.28
C PHE A 29 4.30 0.62 3.57
N VAL A 30 3.45 0.54 2.54
CA VAL A 30 1.99 0.48 2.70
C VAL A 30 1.58 -0.76 3.49
N ARG A 31 2.15 -1.92 3.18
CA ARG A 31 1.89 -3.18 3.92
C ARG A 31 2.24 -3.04 5.39
N LYS A 32 3.41 -2.49 5.70
CA LYS A 32 3.85 -2.24 7.08
C LYS A 32 2.97 -1.21 7.79
N PHE A 33 2.56 -0.15 7.10
CA PHE A 33 1.70 0.90 7.66
C PHE A 33 0.31 0.36 8.04
N LEU A 34 -0.18 -0.65 7.31
CA LEU A 34 -1.50 -1.25 7.50
C LEU A 34 -1.47 -2.55 8.32
N ALA A 35 -0.30 -3.09 8.68
CA ALA A 35 -0.16 -4.42 9.30
C ALA A 35 -1.01 -4.63 10.57
N ASP A 36 -1.17 -3.58 11.38
CA ASP A 36 -1.92 -3.62 12.65
C ASP A 36 -3.33 -2.99 12.53
N LYS A 37 -3.83 -2.81 11.30
CA LYS A 37 -5.13 -2.19 11.03
C LYS A 37 -6.11 -3.23 10.47
N PRO A 38 -7.43 -3.03 10.63
CA PRO A 38 -8.44 -4.00 10.19
C PRO A 38 -8.68 -3.91 8.67
N PHE A 39 -7.63 -4.20 7.89
CA PHE A 39 -7.65 -4.23 6.44
C PHE A 39 -6.99 -5.49 5.91
N ARG A 40 -7.64 -6.12 4.93
CA ARG A 40 -7.03 -7.11 4.06
C ARG A 40 -6.37 -6.43 2.87
N ILE A 41 -5.14 -6.85 2.56
CA ILE A 41 -4.38 -6.36 1.39
C ILE A 41 -4.30 -7.48 0.35
N VAL A 42 -4.74 -7.19 -0.87
CA VAL A 42 -4.59 -8.07 -2.04
C VAL A 42 -3.71 -7.35 -3.06
N GLU A 43 -2.86 -8.10 -3.76
CA GLU A 43 -2.08 -7.58 -4.89
C GLU A 43 -2.57 -8.24 -6.18
N ASP A 44 -2.74 -7.45 -7.24
CA ASP A 44 -3.09 -7.96 -8.56
C ASP A 44 -1.86 -8.28 -9.43
N ASP A 45 -2.10 -8.71 -10.67
CA ASP A 45 -1.05 -9.09 -11.62
C ASP A 45 -0.52 -7.90 -12.48
N ALA A 46 -0.86 -6.64 -12.18
CA ALA A 46 -0.47 -5.50 -13.03
C ALA A 46 1.05 -5.36 -13.18
N GLY A 47 1.81 -5.61 -12.11
CA GLY A 47 3.27 -5.59 -12.13
C GLY A 47 3.80 -6.61 -13.14
N LYS A 48 3.31 -7.85 -13.09
CA LYS A 48 3.71 -8.90 -14.04
C LYS A 48 3.35 -8.55 -15.48
N GLN A 49 2.17 -7.97 -15.72
CA GLN A 49 1.71 -7.61 -17.07
C GLN A 49 2.51 -6.44 -17.68
N LEU A 50 2.97 -5.50 -16.85
CA LEU A 50 3.74 -4.33 -17.27
C LEU A 50 5.27 -4.51 -17.17
N GLY A 51 5.73 -5.64 -16.63
CA GLY A 51 7.15 -5.91 -16.38
C GLY A 51 7.73 -5.15 -15.17
N GLY A 52 6.88 -4.78 -14.21
CA GLY A 52 7.25 -4.13 -12.96
C GLY A 52 7.36 -5.08 -11.77
N THR A 53 7.84 -4.55 -10.65
CA THR A 53 8.11 -5.34 -9.42
C THR A 53 6.88 -5.56 -8.54
N THR A 54 5.76 -4.90 -8.81
CA THR A 54 4.60 -4.87 -7.93
C THR A 54 3.32 -4.61 -8.71
N GLY A 55 2.25 -5.34 -8.40
CA GLY A 55 0.88 -5.03 -8.84
C GLY A 55 0.24 -3.92 -8.02
N ASN A 56 -1.02 -3.62 -8.33
CA ASN A 56 -1.80 -2.69 -7.53
C ASN A 56 -2.13 -3.32 -6.19
N LEU A 57 -1.99 -2.54 -5.10
CA LEU A 57 -2.46 -2.94 -3.78
C LEU A 57 -3.95 -2.56 -3.62
N ILE A 58 -4.80 -3.57 -3.47
CA ILE A 58 -6.23 -3.45 -3.20
C ILE A 58 -6.43 -3.59 -1.69
N ILE A 59 -6.87 -2.52 -1.03
CA ILE A 59 -7.08 -2.47 0.42
C ILE A 59 -8.57 -2.62 0.71
N ILE A 60 -8.94 -3.67 1.45
CA ILE A 60 -10.33 -4.03 1.74
C ILE A 60 -10.53 -3.95 3.25
N PRO A 61 -11.48 -3.15 3.77
CA PRO A 61 -11.83 -3.18 5.19
C PRO A 61 -12.31 -4.58 5.62
N ASP A 62 -11.89 -5.04 6.79
CA ASP A 62 -12.32 -6.36 7.30
C ASP A 62 -13.83 -6.46 7.57
N HIS A 63 -14.52 -5.31 7.65
CA HIS A 63 -15.95 -5.21 7.95
C HIS A 63 -16.82 -4.75 6.77
N THR A 64 -16.35 -4.86 5.53
CA THR A 64 -17.19 -4.56 4.37
C THR A 64 -18.07 -5.75 3.97
N ASP A 65 -19.30 -5.78 4.49
CA ASP A 65 -20.38 -6.58 3.93
C ASP A 65 -20.84 -5.94 2.61
N PHE A 66 -20.50 -6.57 1.48
CA PHE A 66 -21.03 -6.20 0.15
C PHE A 66 -22.35 -6.94 -0.17
N SER A 67 -23.01 -7.52 0.83
CA SER A 67 -24.34 -8.10 0.67
C SER A 67 -25.40 -7.00 0.54
N ASN A 68 -25.65 -6.57 -0.69
CA ASN A 68 -26.92 -6.00 -1.15
C ASN A 68 -27.48 -6.89 -2.25
#